data_AF-A0A640T9R1-F1
#
_entry.id   AF-A0A640T9R1-F1
#
_cell.length_a   1.000
_cell.length_b   1.000
_cell.length_c   1.000
_cell.angle_alpha   90.00
_cell.angle_beta   90.00
_cell.angle_gamma   90.00
#
_symmetry.space_group_name_H-M   'P 1'
#
loop_
_entity.id
_entity.type
_entity.pdbx_description
1 polymer ?
#
loop_
_entity_poly.entity_id
_entity_poly.type
_entity_poly.pdbx_seq_one_letter_code
_entity_poly.pdbx_strand_id
1 'polypeptide(L)' 'MSLRLITRQSSSNGSAYRADLIARYVRTTDWAEELQLLAEATRYDKDNPGAPSLVDELHGARLGDVA' A
#
# COMPACT_ATOMS: atom_id res chain seq x y z
N MET A 1 23.22 -13.01 21.10
CA MET A 1 22.53 -13.36 19.84
C MET A 1 21.07 -12.95 19.97
N SER A 2 20.70 -11.76 19.50
CA SER A 2 19.35 -11.20 19.66
C SER A 2 18.72 -10.90 18.30
N LEU A 3 18.42 -11.95 17.55
CA LEU A 3 17.71 -11.91 16.27
C LEU A 3 16.31 -12.49 16.51
N ARG A 4 15.30 -11.66 16.78
CA ARG A 4 13.86 -12.03 16.64
C ARG A 4 12.82 -10.96 17.00
N LEU A 5 13.20 -9.81 17.59
CA LEU A 5 12.23 -8.88 18.18
C LEU A 5 12.01 -7.55 17.43
N ILE A 6 12.85 -7.22 16.44
CA ILE A 6 12.70 -5.94 15.70
C ILE A 6 11.67 -6.05 14.55
N THR A 7 11.32 -7.27 14.12
CA THR A 7 10.43 -7.47 12.97
C THR A 7 8.93 -7.42 13.29
N ARG A 8 8.53 -7.23 14.55
CA ARG A 8 7.11 -7.35 14.96
C ARG A 8 6.43 -6.04 15.36
N GLN A 9 7.17 -4.93 15.47
CA GLN A 9 6.63 -3.65 15.96
C GLN A 9 6.16 -2.67 14.87
N SER A 10 6.31 -2.98 13.58
CA SER A 10 5.86 -2.09 12.48
C SER A 10 4.84 -2.72 11.52
N SER A 11 4.34 -3.93 11.78
CA SER A 11 3.34 -4.57 10.91
C SER A 11 1.93 -3.97 11.08
N SER A 12 1.59 -3.50 12.29
CA SER A 12 0.25 -2.96 12.57
C SER A 12 -0.01 -1.60 11.91
N ASN A 13 1.01 -0.72 11.86
CA ASN A 13 0.90 0.57 11.16
C ASN A 13 0.97 0.40 9.64
N GLY A 14 1.83 -0.49 9.13
CA GLY A 14 1.92 -0.77 7.69
C GLY A 14 0.63 -1.36 7.14
N SER A 15 0.04 -2.33 7.83
CA SER A 15 -1.23 -2.96 7.45
C SER A 15 -2.39 -1.97 7.38
N ALA A 16 -2.58 -1.13 8.40
CA ALA A 16 -3.67 -0.16 8.44
C ALA A 16 -3.48 0.93 7.37
N TYR A 17 -2.24 1.41 7.18
CA TYR A 17 -1.92 2.38 6.15
C TYR A 17 -2.16 1.84 4.74
N ARG A 18 -1.73 0.59 4.45
CA ARG A 18 -1.98 -0.06 3.15
C ARG A 18 -3.48 -0.18 2.86
N ALA A 19 -4.25 -0.70 3.83
CA ALA A 19 -5.69 -0.88 3.66
C ALA A 19 -6.41 0.45 3.38
N ASP A 20 -6.02 1.52 4.07
CA ASP A 20 -6.60 2.85 3.87
C ASP A 20 -6.21 3.45 2.51
N LEU A 21 -4.97 3.28 2.07
CA LEU A 21 -4.51 3.75 0.76
C LEU A 21 -5.21 3.01 -0.39
N ILE A 22 -5.39 1.68 -0.25
CA ILE A 22 -6.18 0.87 -1.18
C ILE A 22 -7.64 1.35 -1.22
N ALA A 23 -8.26 1.57 -0.06
CA ALA A 23 -9.65 2.02 0.00
C ALA A 23 -9.85 3.40 -0.65
N ARG A 24 -8.89 4.32 -0.49
CA ARG A 24 -8.90 5.62 -1.16
C ARG A 24 -8.74 5.47 -2.68
N TYR A 25 -7.83 4.61 -3.12
CA TYR A 25 -7.58 4.36 -4.54
C TYR A 25 -8.78 3.75 -5.27
N VAL A 26 -9.49 2.81 -4.65
CA VAL A 26 -10.69 2.19 -5.26
C VAL A 26 -11.84 3.20 -5.36
N ARG A 27 -11.95 4.13 -4.40
CA ARG A 27 -13.06 5.09 -4.34
C ARG A 27 -12.82 6.37 -5.14
N THR A 28 -11.58 6.69 -5.48
CA THR A 28 -11.29 7.95 -6.18
C THR A 28 -11.81 7.88 -7.61
N THR A 29 -12.50 8.95 -8.01
CA THR A 29 -12.93 9.19 -9.39
C THR A 29 -12.18 10.35 -10.03
N ASP A 30 -11.31 11.02 -9.26
CA ASP A 30 -10.50 12.13 -9.71
C ASP A 30 -9.14 11.63 -10.18
N TRP A 31 -8.81 11.96 -11.44
CA TRP A 31 -7.57 11.50 -12.05
C TRP A 31 -6.31 12.04 -11.35
N ALA A 32 -6.35 13.27 -10.83
CA ALA A 32 -5.19 13.85 -10.15
C ALA A 32 -4.98 13.21 -8.78
N GLU A 33 -6.05 12.91 -8.05
CA GLU A 33 -5.99 12.16 -6.80
C GLU A 33 -5.48 10.74 -7.03
N GLU A 34 -5.93 10.08 -8.09
CA GLU A 34 -5.43 8.75 -8.48
C GLU A 34 -3.91 8.74 -8.67
N LEU A 35 -3.37 9.70 -9.42
CA LEU A 35 -1.93 9.84 -9.64
C LEU A 35 -1.16 10.10 -8.34
N GLN A 36 -1.73 10.89 -7.42
CA GLN A 36 -1.11 11.14 -6.11
C GLN A 36 -1.05 9.86 -5.27
N LEU A 37 -2.11 9.06 -5.27
CA LEU A 37 -2.15 7.80 -4.54
C LEU A 37 -1.16 6.77 -5.11
N LEU A 38 -1.00 6.70 -6.43
CA LEU A 38 0.01 5.85 -7.08
C LEU A 38 1.44 6.31 -6.77
N ALA A 39 1.69 7.61 -6.75
CA ALA A 39 2.99 8.17 -6.37
C ALA A 39 3.34 7.85 -4.90
N GLU A 40 2.35 7.95 -4.01
CA GLU A 40 2.50 7.61 -2.59
C GLU A 40 2.77 6.10 -2.41
N ALA A 41 2.05 5.23 -3.12
CA ALA A 41 2.31 3.79 -3.10
C ALA A 41 3.72 3.46 -3.60
N THR A 42 4.16 4.11 -4.69
CA THR A 42 5.53 3.94 -5.21
C THR A 42 6.58 4.36 -4.19
N ARG A 43 6.33 5.43 -3.43
CA ARG A 43 7.22 5.87 -2.36
C ARG A 43 7.26 4.86 -1.21
N TYR A 44 6.10 4.37 -0.80
CA TYR A 44 5.99 3.32 0.21
C TYR A 44 6.79 2.08 -0.17
N ASP A 45 6.70 1.61 -1.42
CA ASP A 45 7.43 0.43 -1.89
C ASP A 45 8.95 0.63 -1.87
N LYS A 46 9.42 1.84 -2.21
CA LYS A 46 10.85 2.21 -2.09
C LYS A 46 11.32 2.22 -0.64
N ASP A 47 10.50 2.70 0.28
CA ASP A 47 10.81 2.77 1.70
C ASP A 47 10.70 1.41 2.41
N ASN A 48 10.03 0.42 1.79
CA ASN A 48 9.79 -0.91 2.35
C ASN A 48 10.30 -2.03 1.42
N PRO A 49 11.62 -2.10 1.14
CA PRO A 49 12.18 -3.14 0.29
C PRO A 49 11.97 -4.53 0.91
N GLY A 50 11.35 -5.44 0.14
CA GLY A 50 11.05 -6.81 0.56
C GLY A 50 9.65 -7.02 1.14
N ALA A 51 8.85 -5.96 1.30
CA ALA A 51 7.41 -6.07 1.49
C ALA A 51 6.71 -6.33 0.14
N PRO A 52 5.47 -6.87 0.14
CA PRO A 52 4.65 -6.92 -1.06
C PRO A 52 4.48 -5.52 -1.67
N SER A 53 4.47 -5.44 -2.99
CA SER A 53 4.28 -4.19 -3.75
C SER A 53 2.89 -3.62 -3.51
N LEU A 54 2.83 -2.42 -2.94
CA LEU A 54 1.58 -1.71 -2.73
C LEU A 54 1.01 -1.22 -4.06
N VAL A 55 1.86 -0.85 -5.03
CA VAL A 55 1.40 -0.51 -6.38
C VAL A 55 0.65 -1.67 -7.04
N ASP A 56 1.17 -2.90 -6.93
CA ASP A 56 0.50 -4.08 -7.48
C ASP A 56 -0.82 -4.37 -6.75
N GLU A 57 -0.88 -4.16 -5.43
CA GLU A 57 -2.12 -4.28 -4.65
C GLU A 57 -3.18 -3.26 -5.07
N LEU A 58 -2.80 -2.01 -5.38
CA LEU A 58 -3.74 -1.00 -5.90
C LEU A 58 -4.34 -1.43 -7.24
N HIS A 59 -3.51 -1.85 -8.19
CA HIS A 59 -3.98 -2.33 -9.48
C HIS A 59 -4.85 -3.58 -9.36
N GLY A 60 -4.47 -4.52 -8.49
CA GLY A 60 -5.26 -5.72 -8.20
C GLY A 60 -6.62 -5.40 -7.58
N ALA A 61 -6.68 -4.46 -6.63
CA ALA A 61 -7.92 -4.06 -5.97
C ALA A 61 -8.91 -3.42 -6.97
N ARG A 62 -8.44 -2.58 -7.88
CA ARG A 62 -9.30 -1.97 -8.91
C ARG A 62 -9.82 -2.99 -9.91
N LEU A 63 -9.02 -4.00 -10.28
CA LEU A 63 -9.48 -5.10 -11.14
C LEU A 63 -10.55 -5.96 -10.44
N GLY A 64 -10.42 -6.17 -9.13
CA GLY A 64 -11.39 -6.91 -8.32
C GLY A 64 -12.70 -6.16 -8.06
N ASP A 65 -12.68 -4.83 -7.98
CA ASP A 65 -13.88 -3.99 -7.82
C ASP A 65 -14.74 -3.92 -9.10
N VAL A 66 -14.13 -4.16 -10.26
CA VAL A 66 -14.80 -4.12 -11.58
C VAL A 66 -15.44 -5.48 -11.96
N ALA A 67 -15.17 -6.55 -11.22
CA ALA A 67 -15.65 -7.93 -11.48
C ALA A 67 -16.95 -8.27 -10.74
#